data_AF-A0A2N1A7A9-F1
#
_entry.id   AF-A0A2N1A7A9-F1
#
_cell.length_a   1.000
_cell.length_b   1.000
_cell.length_c   1.000
_cell.angle_alpha   90.00
_cell.angle_beta   90.00
_cell.angle_gamma   90.00
#
_symmetry.space_group_name_H-M   'P 1'
#
loop_
_entity.id
_entity.type
_entity.pdbx_description
1 polymer ?
#
loop_
_entity_poly.entity_id
_entity_poly.type
_entity_poly.pdbx_seq_one_letter_code
_entity_poly.pdbx_strand_id
1 'polypeptide(L)'
;MLGLISYEYFFKDDLKIDVIGKILLSNPLLLGVALFNVDGSLKHSSRNLNSINFPNLRTNKKTGQWFEKTLNQAQMTIGRPYYLPALKKWVIPVRKRVTNIQGQVVGVITSGLDLKTLLVQWDGSKNSKRILQATLDRSFYPVLRTMTPQIDYRETYSTAITPELIKDLKIQLALQKITLEELRKSGGIIQLRTGQERGRYASILFNRKLDVWISATEANSTLKEKMISQTIIYGTFYLLFLVIIFFLFKWIVRIEKTKIAVLTYRAEHDLLTGLYNRSILKI
;
A
#
# COMPACT_ATOMS: atom_id res chain seq x y z
N MET A 1 -12.20 18.01 5.68
CA MET A 1 -13.65 17.84 5.90
C MET A 1 -14.06 17.90 7.38
N LEU A 2 -13.78 16.93 8.25
CA LEU A 2 -14.13 17.05 9.69
C LEU A 2 -13.53 18.30 10.35
N GLY A 3 -12.38 18.78 9.84
CA GLY A 3 -11.82 20.07 10.24
C GLY A 3 -12.64 21.29 9.80
N LEU A 4 -13.31 21.24 8.65
CA LEU A 4 -14.21 22.31 8.17
C LEU A 4 -15.50 22.34 9.00
N ILE A 5 -16.06 21.17 9.30
CA ILE A 5 -17.27 21.06 10.14
C ILE A 5 -16.97 21.53 11.58
N SER A 6 -15.81 21.15 12.12
CA SER A 6 -15.34 21.66 13.41
C SER A 6 -15.13 23.18 13.40
N TYR A 7 -14.67 23.74 12.29
CA TYR A 7 -14.47 25.17 12.13
C TYR A 7 -15.80 25.92 12.03
N GLU A 8 -16.78 25.40 11.30
CA GLU A 8 -18.11 26.02 11.25
C GLU A 8 -18.81 26.04 12.62
N TYR A 9 -18.74 24.94 13.37
CA TYR A 9 -19.28 24.88 14.73
C TYR A 9 -18.60 25.92 15.65
N PHE A 10 -17.27 26.06 15.54
CA PHE A 10 -16.49 27.00 16.35
C PHE A 10 -16.99 28.45 16.25
N PHE A 11 -17.50 28.88 15.10
CA PHE A 11 -17.95 30.26 14.91
C PHE A 11 -19.40 30.53 15.27
N LYS A 12 -20.26 29.50 15.33
CA LYS A 12 -21.71 29.70 15.44
C LYS A 12 -22.36 28.99 16.62
N ASP A 13 -21.61 28.16 17.35
CA ASP A 13 -22.11 27.25 18.40
C ASP A 13 -23.30 26.37 17.95
N ASP A 14 -23.52 26.31 16.63
CA ASP A 14 -24.57 25.58 15.97
C ASP A 14 -24.03 24.92 14.71
N LEU A 15 -24.47 23.68 14.50
CA LEU A 15 -24.02 22.86 13.40
C LEU A 15 -25.05 22.96 12.28
N LYS A 16 -24.78 23.78 11.27
CA LYS A 16 -25.71 23.95 10.14
C LYS A 16 -25.91 22.64 9.38
N ILE A 17 -27.07 22.00 9.63
CA ILE A 17 -27.45 20.70 9.07
C ILE A 17 -27.38 20.70 7.54
N ASP A 18 -27.65 21.84 6.89
CA ASP A 18 -27.58 21.97 5.43
C ASP A 18 -26.16 21.87 4.86
N VAL A 19 -25.14 22.38 5.58
CA VAL A 19 -23.75 22.25 5.14
C VAL A 19 -23.30 20.80 5.24
N ILE A 20 -23.67 20.12 6.34
CA ILE A 20 -23.43 18.68 6.50
C ILE A 20 -24.11 17.90 5.37
N GLY A 21 -25.35 18.24 5.03
CA GLY A 21 -26.09 17.63 3.93
C GLY A 21 -25.32 17.70 2.60
N LYS A 22 -24.80 18.88 2.25
CA LYS A 22 -23.96 19.07 1.03
C LYS A 22 -22.67 18.25 1.07
N ILE A 23 -22.02 18.18 2.24
CA ILE A 23 -20.79 17.39 2.43
C ILE A 23 -21.08 15.89 2.26
N LEU A 24 -22.21 15.41 2.80
CA LEU A 24 -22.61 14.01 2.67
C LEU A 24 -22.95 13.64 1.22
N LEU A 25 -23.68 14.51 0.51
CA LEU A 25 -24.03 14.30 -0.89
C LEU A 25 -22.79 14.19 -1.81
N SER A 26 -21.71 14.91 -1.49
CA SER A 26 -20.47 14.88 -2.25
C SER A 26 -19.53 13.72 -1.89
N ASN A 27 -19.83 12.95 -0.84
CA ASN A 27 -18.92 11.92 -0.31
C ASN A 27 -19.67 10.62 0.03
N PRO A 28 -19.85 9.70 -0.95
CA PRO A 28 -20.64 8.48 -0.78
C PRO A 28 -20.02 7.49 0.23
N LEU A 29 -18.78 7.71 0.65
CA LEU A 29 -18.12 6.94 1.71
C LEU A 29 -18.66 7.24 3.10
N LEU A 30 -19.25 8.41 3.32
CA LEU A 30 -19.71 8.84 4.64
C LEU A 30 -21.13 8.34 4.87
N LEU A 31 -21.31 7.64 5.99
CA LEU A 31 -22.61 7.18 6.43
C LEU A 31 -23.44 8.28 7.09
N GLY A 32 -22.82 9.40 7.47
CA GLY A 32 -23.45 10.49 8.21
C GLY A 32 -22.48 11.10 9.21
N VAL A 33 -22.85 12.26 9.75
CA VAL A 33 -22.04 12.99 10.73
C VAL A 33 -22.89 13.24 11.97
N ALA A 34 -22.27 13.11 13.14
CA ALA A 34 -22.90 13.40 14.43
C ALA A 34 -21.93 14.12 15.36
N LEU A 35 -22.45 15.07 16.13
CA LEU A 35 -21.76 15.77 17.19
C LEU A 35 -22.17 15.15 18.52
N PHE A 36 -21.17 14.79 19.32
CA PHE A 36 -21.34 14.23 20.66
C PHE A 36 -20.77 15.20 21.69
N ASN A 37 -21.42 15.27 22.84
CA ASN A 37 -20.93 15.98 24.03
C ASN A 37 -19.68 15.29 24.59
N VAL A 38 -18.94 15.98 25.45
CA VAL A 38 -17.73 15.44 26.11
C VAL A 38 -18.00 14.22 27.00
N ASP A 39 -19.25 14.03 27.45
CA ASP A 39 -19.70 12.85 28.19
C ASP A 39 -20.03 11.65 27.28
N GLY A 40 -20.00 11.82 25.96
CA GLY A 40 -20.31 10.80 24.97
C GLY A 40 -21.79 10.71 24.56
N SER A 41 -22.67 11.57 25.07
CA SER A 41 -24.07 11.66 24.65
C SER A 41 -24.20 12.35 23.29
N LEU A 42 -25.22 11.97 22.50
CA LEU A 42 -25.48 12.59 21.20
C LEU A 42 -26.03 14.00 21.40
N LYS A 43 -25.44 14.99 20.72
CA LYS A 43 -25.92 16.39 20.70
C LYS A 43 -26.72 16.68 19.42
N HIS A 44 -26.11 16.40 18.25
CA HIS A 44 -26.74 16.60 16.95
C HIS A 44 -26.31 15.51 15.95
N SER A 45 -27.14 15.26 14.94
CA SER A 45 -26.83 14.34 13.85
C SER A 45 -27.32 14.86 12.50
N SER A 46 -26.73 14.36 11.42
CA SER A 46 -27.26 14.55 10.07
C SER A 46 -28.63 13.89 9.93
N ARG A 47 -29.49 14.43 9.04
CA ARG A 47 -30.89 13.99 8.89
C ARG A 47 -31.04 12.48 8.68
N ASN A 48 -30.13 11.89 7.92
CA ASN A 48 -30.13 10.45 7.61
C ASN A 48 -29.77 9.55 8.82
N LEU A 49 -29.37 10.14 9.95
CA LEU A 49 -29.08 9.44 11.21
C LEU A 49 -30.07 9.78 12.33
N ASN A 50 -31.08 10.64 12.10
CA ASN A 50 -31.97 11.11 13.17
C ASN A 50 -32.81 10.01 13.81
N SER A 51 -33.10 8.92 13.09
CA SER A 51 -33.84 7.77 13.60
C SER A 51 -32.97 6.75 14.34
N ILE A 52 -31.66 7.00 14.45
CA ILE A 52 -30.71 6.07 15.05
C ILE A 52 -30.51 6.41 16.52
N ASN A 53 -30.82 5.46 17.38
CA ASN A 53 -30.45 5.55 18.78
C ASN A 53 -28.96 5.19 18.96
N PHE A 54 -28.12 6.20 19.16
CA PHE A 54 -26.70 5.99 19.42
C PHE A 54 -26.46 5.68 20.89
N PRO A 55 -25.70 4.63 21.23
CA PRO A 55 -25.25 4.44 22.59
C PRO A 55 -24.31 5.59 22.99
N ASN A 56 -24.18 5.85 24.29
CA ASN A 56 -23.16 6.77 24.78
C ASN A 56 -21.76 6.28 24.33
N LEU A 57 -21.07 7.11 23.55
CA LEU A 57 -19.81 6.71 22.91
C LEU A 57 -18.65 6.56 23.89
N ARG A 58 -18.74 7.20 25.05
CA ARG A 58 -17.71 7.20 26.09
C ARG A 58 -17.80 5.95 26.97
N THR A 59 -19.01 5.52 27.33
CA THR A 59 -19.22 4.34 28.20
C THR A 59 -19.34 3.02 27.43
N ASN A 60 -19.64 3.06 26.13
CA ASN A 60 -19.77 1.86 25.32
C ASN A 60 -18.41 1.15 25.13
N LYS A 61 -18.36 -0.15 25.43
CA LYS A 61 -17.14 -0.99 25.37
C LYS A 61 -16.40 -0.95 24.01
N LYS A 62 -17.11 -0.74 22.89
CA LYS A 62 -16.51 -0.72 21.54
C LYS A 62 -15.95 0.65 21.16
N THR A 63 -16.47 1.73 21.74
CA THR A 63 -16.16 3.11 21.30
C THR A 63 -15.45 3.95 22.34
N GLY A 64 -15.57 3.62 23.63
CA GLY A 64 -15.10 4.43 24.76
C GLY A 64 -13.62 4.79 24.68
N GLN A 65 -12.76 3.78 24.48
CA GLN A 65 -11.31 3.99 24.35
C GLN A 65 -10.95 5.02 23.27
N TRP A 66 -11.60 4.94 22.10
CA TRP A 66 -11.32 5.83 20.96
C TRP A 66 -11.95 7.20 21.15
N PHE A 67 -13.08 7.28 21.86
CA PHE A 67 -13.72 8.52 22.24
C PHE A 67 -12.82 9.31 23.20
N GLU A 68 -12.36 8.67 24.27
CA GLU A 68 -11.41 9.25 25.23
C GLU A 68 -10.12 9.69 24.56
N LYS A 69 -9.55 8.84 23.70
CA LYS A 69 -8.38 9.21 22.91
C LYS A 69 -8.62 10.48 22.09
N THR A 70 -9.80 10.63 21.51
CA THR A 70 -10.15 11.82 20.70
C THR A 70 -10.24 13.08 21.54
N LEU A 71 -10.82 13.04 22.72
CA LEU A 71 -10.87 14.20 23.63
C LEU A 71 -9.45 14.72 23.92
N ASN A 72 -8.52 13.79 24.12
CA ASN A 72 -7.15 14.08 24.53
C ASN A 72 -6.19 14.44 23.38
N GLN A 73 -6.62 14.40 22.11
CA GLN A 73 -5.74 14.73 20.96
C GLN A 73 -6.37 15.68 19.95
N ALA A 74 -5.58 16.62 19.41
CA ALA A 74 -6.04 17.57 18.41
C ALA A 74 -6.27 16.94 17.03
N GLN A 75 -5.52 15.89 16.73
CA GLN A 75 -5.55 15.18 15.46
C GLN A 75 -6.80 14.29 15.32
N MET A 76 -7.09 13.89 14.08
CA MET A 76 -8.19 12.98 13.81
C MET A 76 -7.88 11.60 14.38
N THR A 77 -8.88 10.99 15.02
CA THR A 77 -8.79 9.62 15.53
C THR A 77 -9.52 8.67 14.60
N ILE A 78 -8.84 7.62 14.15
CA ILE A 78 -9.49 6.45 13.57
C ILE A 78 -9.72 5.44 14.70
N GLY A 79 -10.95 4.95 14.84
CA GLY A 79 -11.27 3.90 15.79
C GLY A 79 -11.39 2.53 15.13
N ARG A 80 -11.50 1.50 15.97
CA ARG A 80 -11.70 0.12 15.51
C ARG A 80 -12.98 -0.01 14.69
N PRO A 81 -12.97 -0.67 13.52
CA PRO A 81 -14.18 -0.94 12.77
C PRO A 81 -15.15 -1.82 13.55
N TYR A 82 -16.44 -1.55 13.44
CA TYR A 82 -17.46 -2.35 14.10
C TYR A 82 -18.74 -2.41 13.27
N TYR A 83 -19.49 -3.49 13.45
CA TYR A 83 -20.83 -3.60 12.90
C TYR A 83 -21.79 -2.72 13.69
N LEU A 84 -22.46 -1.79 13.00
CA LEU A 84 -23.50 -0.93 13.55
C LEU A 84 -24.87 -1.50 13.16
N PRO A 85 -25.62 -2.13 14.09
CA PRO A 85 -26.88 -2.80 13.78
C PRO A 85 -27.93 -1.86 13.19
N ALA A 86 -28.01 -0.62 13.68
CA ALA A 86 -28.98 0.38 13.23
C ALA A 86 -28.87 0.71 11.73
N LEU A 87 -27.65 0.64 11.18
CA LEU A 87 -27.40 0.86 9.74
C LEU A 87 -27.24 -0.44 8.95
N LYS A 88 -27.21 -1.60 9.61
CA LYS A 88 -26.85 -2.90 9.03
C LYS A 88 -25.53 -2.86 8.24
N LYS A 89 -24.55 -2.10 8.73
CA LYS A 89 -23.28 -1.84 8.04
C LYS A 89 -22.07 -1.99 8.97
N TRP A 90 -20.95 -2.38 8.37
CA TRP A 90 -19.63 -2.24 9.00
C TRP A 90 -19.13 -0.82 8.83
N VAL A 91 -18.74 -0.21 9.94
CA VAL A 91 -18.38 1.19 10.01
C VAL A 91 -16.95 1.34 10.50
N ILE A 92 -16.15 2.13 9.79
CA ILE A 92 -14.87 2.63 10.32
C ILE A 92 -15.15 4.01 10.94
N PRO A 93 -15.07 4.15 12.27
CA PRO A 93 -15.36 5.43 12.89
C PRO A 93 -14.17 6.37 12.79
N VAL A 94 -14.42 7.59 12.31
CA VAL A 94 -13.45 8.69 12.29
C VAL A 94 -13.97 9.83 13.15
N ARG A 95 -13.11 10.39 14.01
CA ARG A 95 -13.49 11.37 15.02
C ARG A 95 -12.53 12.53 15.08
N LYS A 96 -13.03 13.71 15.44
CA LYS A 96 -12.21 14.88 15.73
C LYS A 96 -12.83 15.65 16.90
N ARG A 97 -12.00 16.04 17.86
CA ARG A 97 -12.45 16.94 18.94
C ARG A 97 -12.79 18.31 18.38
N VAL A 98 -13.78 18.93 19.00
CA VAL A 98 -14.17 20.32 18.75
C VAL A 98 -13.79 21.12 19.97
N THR A 99 -13.15 22.25 19.75
CA THR A 99 -12.78 23.20 20.80
C THR A 99 -13.55 24.50 20.64
N ASN A 100 -13.76 25.25 21.71
CA ASN A 100 -14.24 26.63 21.65
C ASN A 100 -13.08 27.62 21.39
N ILE A 101 -13.38 28.92 21.32
CA ILE A 101 -12.41 30.00 21.12
C ILE A 101 -11.33 30.06 22.22
N GLN A 102 -11.66 29.59 23.43
CA GLN A 102 -10.73 29.48 24.55
C GLN A 102 -9.86 28.20 24.49
N GLY A 103 -10.01 27.38 23.46
CA GLY A 103 -9.26 26.12 23.29
C GLY A 103 -9.77 24.95 24.14
N GLN A 104 -10.88 25.11 24.86
CA GLN A 104 -11.49 24.06 25.68
C GLN A 104 -12.26 23.08 24.79
N VAL A 105 -12.16 21.79 25.08
CA VAL A 105 -12.89 20.76 24.33
C VAL A 105 -14.37 20.80 24.69
N VAL A 106 -15.23 21.07 23.69
CA VAL A 106 -16.68 21.20 23.85
C VAL A 106 -17.47 20.02 23.28
N GLY A 107 -16.80 19.14 22.53
CA GLY A 107 -17.43 17.95 21.99
C GLY A 107 -16.55 17.19 21.01
N VAL A 108 -17.14 16.19 20.35
CA VAL A 108 -16.50 15.35 19.36
C VAL A 108 -17.40 15.19 18.15
N ILE A 109 -16.93 15.62 16.98
CA ILE A 109 -17.58 15.28 15.72
C ILE A 109 -17.12 13.88 15.31
N THR A 110 -18.09 13.01 15.04
CA THR A 110 -17.90 11.63 14.60
C THR A 110 -18.55 11.44 13.25
N SER A 111 -17.87 10.73 12.36
CA SER A 111 -18.45 10.20 11.12
C SER A 111 -18.12 8.72 11.00
N GLY A 112 -19.00 7.97 10.36
CA GLY A 112 -18.75 6.58 9.97
C GLY A 112 -18.37 6.49 8.50
N LEU A 113 -17.29 5.79 8.18
CA LEU A 113 -17.01 5.37 6.80
C LEU A 113 -17.67 4.03 6.53
N ASP A 114 -18.32 3.90 5.39
CA ASP A 114 -18.84 2.61 4.90
C ASP A 114 -17.67 1.73 4.45
N LEU A 115 -17.36 0.70 5.25
CA LEU A 115 -16.24 -0.21 4.98
C LEU A 115 -16.40 -0.91 3.64
N LYS A 116 -17.63 -1.29 3.26
CA LYS A 116 -17.87 -1.99 1.99
C LYS A 116 -17.59 -1.07 0.82
N THR A 117 -18.13 0.15 0.85
CA THR A 117 -17.92 1.14 -0.22
C THR A 117 -16.45 1.52 -0.33
N LEU A 118 -15.75 1.67 0.79
CA LEU A 118 -14.32 1.96 0.81
C LEU A 118 -13.50 0.82 0.18
N LEU A 119 -13.82 -0.44 0.53
CA LEU A 119 -13.16 -1.60 -0.05
C LEU A 119 -13.43 -1.72 -1.55
N VAL A 120 -14.66 -1.50 -2.03
CA VAL A 120 -14.96 -1.50 -3.47
C VAL A 120 -14.11 -0.45 -4.23
N GLN A 121 -13.90 0.73 -3.66
CA GLN A 121 -13.05 1.76 -4.27
C GLN A 121 -11.57 1.38 -4.30
N TRP A 122 -11.07 0.66 -3.29
CA TRP A 122 -9.66 0.29 -3.18
C TRP A 122 -9.32 -1.07 -3.82
N ASP A 123 -10.28 -1.99 -3.87
CA ASP A 123 -10.20 -3.29 -4.55
C ASP A 123 -10.36 -3.15 -6.07
N GLY A 124 -10.80 -1.99 -6.56
CA GLY A 124 -11.11 -1.72 -7.98
C GLY A 124 -9.96 -1.93 -8.98
N SER A 125 -8.72 -2.15 -8.52
CA SER A 125 -7.65 -2.68 -9.37
C SER A 125 -7.74 -4.20 -9.45
N LYS A 126 -8.64 -4.71 -10.31
CA LYS A 126 -8.92 -6.15 -10.54
C LYS A 126 -7.69 -7.05 -10.77
N ASN A 127 -6.51 -6.48 -11.03
CA ASN A 127 -5.27 -7.20 -11.32
C ASN A 127 -4.20 -7.09 -10.22
N SER A 128 -4.43 -6.39 -9.11
CA SER A 128 -3.42 -6.33 -8.05
C SER A 128 -3.53 -7.56 -7.15
N LYS A 129 -2.52 -8.45 -7.19
CA LYS A 129 -2.32 -9.53 -6.19
C LYS A 129 -1.79 -8.97 -4.86
N ARG A 130 -1.94 -7.66 -4.63
CA ARG A 130 -1.37 -6.91 -3.52
C ARG A 130 -2.44 -6.61 -2.48
N ILE A 131 -2.18 -7.04 -1.26
CA ILE A 131 -3.04 -6.77 -0.11
C ILE A 131 -2.56 -5.49 0.55
N LEU A 132 -3.40 -4.46 0.57
CA LEU A 132 -3.20 -3.25 1.35
C LEU A 132 -3.93 -3.42 2.68
N GLN A 133 -3.23 -3.14 3.78
CA GLN A 133 -3.81 -3.23 5.11
C GLN A 133 -3.45 -1.99 5.93
N ALA A 134 -4.44 -1.40 6.58
CA ALA A 134 -4.25 -0.41 7.63
C ALA A 134 -4.56 -1.04 8.99
N THR A 135 -3.70 -0.84 9.98
CA THR A 135 -3.81 -1.45 11.32
C THR A 135 -3.59 -0.39 12.38
N LEU A 136 -4.40 -0.40 13.44
CA LEU A 136 -4.22 0.50 14.60
C LEU A 136 -2.93 0.17 15.35
N ASP A 137 -2.18 1.19 15.79
CA ASP A 137 -0.85 1.04 16.40
C ASP A 137 -0.81 0.09 17.60
N ARG A 138 -1.45 0.47 18.70
CA ARG A 138 -1.27 -0.21 20.00
C ARG A 138 -2.15 -1.44 20.18
N SER A 139 -3.31 -1.45 19.54
CA SER A 139 -4.29 -2.52 19.68
C SER A 139 -4.24 -3.53 18.54
N PHE A 140 -3.45 -3.24 17.49
CA PHE A 140 -3.23 -4.10 16.34
C PHE A 140 -4.50 -4.61 15.66
N TYR A 141 -5.63 -3.90 15.78
CA TYR A 141 -6.84 -4.22 15.04
C TYR A 141 -6.72 -3.71 13.61
N PRO A 142 -7.05 -4.54 12.61
CA PRO A 142 -7.21 -4.07 11.23
C PRO A 142 -8.30 -2.99 11.16
N VAL A 143 -8.03 -1.94 10.39
CA VAL A 143 -8.97 -0.87 10.03
C VAL A 143 -9.54 -1.12 8.64
N LEU A 144 -8.65 -1.51 7.72
CA LEU A 144 -8.94 -1.78 6.33
C LEU A 144 -8.03 -2.90 5.87
N ARG A 145 -8.55 -3.87 5.13
CA ARG A 145 -7.77 -4.89 4.45
C ARG A 145 -8.41 -5.20 3.10
N THR A 146 -7.71 -4.89 2.01
CA THR A 146 -8.19 -5.17 0.65
C THR A 146 -8.29 -6.68 0.41
N MET A 147 -9.07 -7.07 -0.58
CA MET A 147 -9.33 -8.48 -0.93
C MET A 147 -9.90 -9.29 0.23
N THR A 148 -10.59 -8.66 1.19
CA THR A 148 -11.32 -9.34 2.25
C THR A 148 -12.79 -9.46 1.83
N PRO A 149 -13.33 -10.69 1.65
CA PRO A 149 -14.75 -10.91 1.40
C PRO A 149 -15.63 -10.39 2.54
N GLN A 150 -16.87 -9.99 2.22
CA GLN A 150 -17.81 -9.46 3.21
C GLN A 150 -18.15 -10.48 4.32
N ILE A 151 -18.15 -11.78 4.00
CA ILE A 151 -18.38 -12.87 4.95
C ILE A 151 -17.30 -12.91 6.06
N ASP A 152 -16.08 -12.49 5.74
CA ASP A 152 -14.92 -12.54 6.64
C ASP A 152 -14.74 -11.24 7.45
N TYR A 153 -15.60 -10.23 7.24
CA TYR A 153 -15.46 -8.94 7.94
C TYR A 153 -15.50 -9.11 9.46
N ARG A 154 -16.36 -9.99 9.96
CA ARG A 154 -16.48 -10.21 11.40
C ARG A 154 -15.17 -10.70 11.98
N GLU A 155 -14.60 -11.75 11.41
CA GLU A 155 -13.35 -12.32 11.86
C GLU A 155 -12.20 -11.31 11.71
N THR A 156 -12.06 -10.72 10.52
CA THR A 156 -10.95 -9.81 10.18
C THR A 156 -10.91 -8.57 11.07
N TYR A 157 -12.05 -7.91 11.30
CA TYR A 157 -12.09 -6.62 11.99
C TYR A 157 -12.44 -6.74 13.48
N SER A 158 -12.86 -7.93 13.93
CA SER A 158 -13.14 -8.17 15.35
C SER A 158 -11.97 -8.77 16.14
N THR A 159 -10.90 -9.16 15.46
CA THR A 159 -9.71 -9.77 16.07
C THR A 159 -8.50 -8.86 15.85
N ALA A 160 -7.62 -8.81 16.84
CA ALA A 160 -6.33 -8.15 16.67
C ALA A 160 -5.40 -9.08 15.89
N ILE A 161 -4.39 -8.51 15.22
CA ILE A 161 -3.30 -9.30 14.65
C ILE A 161 -2.71 -10.19 15.75
N THR A 162 -2.44 -11.45 15.40
CA THR A 162 -1.97 -12.45 16.35
C THR A 162 -0.58 -12.08 16.91
N PRO A 163 -0.31 -12.38 18.19
CA PRO A 163 1.00 -12.11 18.81
C PRO A 163 2.17 -12.74 18.05
N GLU A 164 1.96 -13.89 17.42
CA GLU A 164 2.96 -14.61 16.63
C GLU A 164 3.38 -13.79 15.41
N LEU A 165 2.43 -13.14 14.72
CA LEU A 165 2.74 -12.29 13.57
C LEU A 165 3.50 -11.03 14.01
N ILE A 166 3.14 -10.45 15.16
CA ILE A 166 3.86 -9.31 15.74
C ILE A 166 5.28 -9.71 16.17
N LYS A 167 5.45 -10.92 16.70
CA LYS A 167 6.77 -11.46 17.05
C LYS A 167 7.64 -11.66 15.82
N ASP A 168 7.11 -12.28 14.77
CA ASP A 168 7.81 -12.44 13.48
C ASP A 168 8.21 -11.08 12.89
N LEU A 169 7.30 -10.11 12.89
CA LEU A 169 7.57 -8.73 12.49
C LEU A 169 8.78 -8.14 13.24
N LYS A 170 8.79 -8.26 14.57
CA LYS A 170 9.91 -7.76 15.40
C LYS A 170 11.23 -8.45 15.09
N ILE A 171 11.22 -9.75 14.82
CA ILE A 171 12.41 -10.50 14.41
C ILE A 171 12.94 -9.98 13.07
N GLN A 172 12.07 -9.79 12.07
CA GLN A 172 12.47 -9.26 10.75
C GLN A 172 13.03 -7.84 10.83
N LEU A 173 12.44 -6.99 11.67
CA LEU A 173 12.95 -5.65 11.95
C LEU A 173 14.36 -5.70 12.59
N ALA A 174 14.55 -6.58 13.57
CA ALA A 174 15.83 -6.76 14.25
C ALA A 174 16.95 -7.24 13.30
N LEU A 175 16.64 -8.07 12.30
CA LEU A 175 17.59 -8.46 11.24
C LEU A 175 18.10 -7.26 10.43
N GLN A 176 17.30 -6.19 10.34
CA GLN A 176 17.67 -4.93 9.68
C GLN A 176 18.19 -3.87 10.67
N LYS A 177 18.44 -4.27 11.93
CA LYS A 177 18.90 -3.39 13.03
C LYS A 177 17.96 -2.20 13.29
N ILE A 178 16.67 -2.38 13.06
CA ILE A 178 15.63 -1.36 13.29
C ILE A 178 14.63 -1.90 14.31
N THR A 179 14.13 -1.04 15.19
CA THR A 179 13.05 -1.38 16.11
C THR A 179 11.70 -0.85 15.62
N LEU A 180 10.60 -1.42 16.15
CA LEU A 180 9.25 -0.93 15.83
C LEU A 180 9.06 0.53 16.27
N GLU A 181 9.66 0.92 17.39
CA GLU A 181 9.63 2.30 17.91
C GLU A 181 10.39 3.28 17.01
N GLU A 182 11.56 2.88 16.51
CA GLU A 182 12.32 3.68 15.56
C GLU A 182 11.56 3.85 14.25
N LEU A 183 10.93 2.79 13.73
CA LEU A 183 10.10 2.88 12.53
C LEU A 183 8.90 3.83 12.74
N ARG A 184 8.28 3.78 13.94
CA ARG A 184 7.22 4.72 14.32
C ARG A 184 7.72 6.17 14.31
N LYS A 185 8.93 6.41 14.84
CA LYS A 185 9.58 7.74 14.93
C LYS A 185 10.26 8.21 13.66
N SER A 186 10.57 7.35 12.69
CA SER A 186 11.17 7.72 11.42
C SER A 186 10.09 8.02 10.37
N GLY A 187 8.98 7.27 10.40
CA GLY A 187 7.98 7.32 9.33
C GLY A 187 8.50 6.78 7.99
N GLY A 188 9.67 6.12 8.01
CA GLY A 188 10.25 5.47 6.85
C GLY A 188 9.45 4.26 6.39
N ILE A 189 9.73 3.82 5.17
CA ILE A 189 9.17 2.58 4.62
C ILE A 189 10.23 1.50 4.78
N ILE A 190 9.83 0.35 5.34
CA ILE A 190 10.69 -0.82 5.46
C ILE A 190 10.08 -1.99 4.68
N GLN A 191 10.92 -2.80 4.06
CA GLN A 191 10.50 -4.02 3.37
C GLN A 191 10.90 -5.24 4.17
N LEU A 192 9.94 -6.10 4.47
CA LEU A 192 10.12 -7.29 5.29
C LEU A 192 9.60 -8.51 4.55
N ARG A 193 10.16 -9.68 4.86
CA ARG A 193 9.61 -10.97 4.41
C ARG A 193 8.63 -11.44 5.47
N THR A 194 7.41 -11.77 5.08
CA THR A 194 6.33 -12.15 5.99
C THR A 194 5.71 -13.49 5.61
N GLY A 195 5.21 -14.21 6.62
CA GLY A 195 4.53 -15.50 6.51
C GLY A 195 5.42 -16.67 6.91
N GLN A 196 4.80 -17.70 7.49
CA GLN A 196 5.45 -18.94 7.97
C GLN A 196 6.36 -19.58 6.91
N GLU A 197 6.03 -19.45 5.62
CA GLU A 197 6.81 -19.98 4.49
C GLU A 197 7.63 -18.94 3.70
N ARG A 198 7.97 -17.76 4.26
CA ARG A 198 8.89 -16.77 3.64
C ARG A 198 8.54 -16.35 2.19
N GLY A 199 7.28 -16.53 1.81
CA GLY A 199 6.79 -16.42 0.43
C GLY A 199 6.09 -15.11 0.10
N ARG A 200 6.07 -14.13 0.99
CA ARG A 200 5.47 -12.80 0.74
C ARG A 200 6.42 -11.68 1.19
N TYR A 201 6.40 -10.58 0.45
CA TYR A 201 7.07 -9.34 0.85
C TYR A 201 6.02 -8.35 1.33
N ALA A 202 6.30 -7.67 2.44
CA ALA A 202 5.49 -6.60 2.99
C ALA A 202 6.30 -5.32 3.05
N SER A 203 5.81 -4.25 2.43
CA SER A 203 6.28 -2.89 2.69
C SER A 203 5.44 -2.29 3.82
N ILE A 204 6.06 -1.81 4.88
CA ILE A 204 5.38 -1.31 6.08
C ILE A 204 5.84 0.11 6.37
N LEU A 205 4.90 0.98 6.72
CA LEU A 205 5.15 2.34 7.18
C LEU A 205 4.17 2.72 8.29
N PHE A 206 4.57 3.70 9.10
CA PHE A 206 3.71 4.26 10.14
C PHE A 206 3.20 5.66 9.75
N ASN A 207 1.89 5.82 9.68
CA ASN A 207 1.27 7.13 9.47
C ASN A 207 0.97 7.80 10.82
N ARG A 208 1.87 8.68 11.27
CA ARG A 208 1.75 9.40 12.55
C ARG A 208 0.51 10.28 12.66
N LYS A 209 0.04 10.86 11.54
CA LYS A 209 -1.11 11.77 11.52
C LYS A 209 -2.42 11.05 11.83
N LEU A 210 -2.50 9.77 11.46
CA LEU A 210 -3.69 8.92 11.65
C LEU A 210 -3.51 7.87 12.74
N ASP A 211 -2.29 7.70 13.25
CA ASP A 211 -1.90 6.68 14.24
C ASP A 211 -2.22 5.25 13.79
N VAL A 212 -1.84 4.95 12.54
CA VAL A 212 -2.05 3.64 11.89
C VAL A 212 -0.79 3.17 11.17
N TRP A 213 -0.55 1.86 11.25
CA TRP A 213 0.38 1.15 10.37
C TRP A 213 -0.27 0.89 9.04
N ILE A 214 0.45 1.14 7.95
CA ILE A 214 0.03 0.82 6.59
C ILE A 214 1.01 -0.22 6.06
N SER A 215 0.49 -1.33 5.58
CA SER A 215 1.27 -2.38 4.94
C SER A 215 0.73 -2.71 3.55
N ALA A 216 1.66 -3.01 2.64
CA ALA A 216 1.38 -3.50 1.31
C ALA A 216 2.10 -4.84 1.14
N THR A 217 1.33 -5.92 1.01
CA THR A 217 1.84 -7.28 1.01
C THR A 217 1.58 -7.98 -0.32
N GLU A 218 2.62 -8.54 -0.93
CA GLU A 218 2.57 -9.20 -2.24
C GLU A 218 3.24 -10.58 -2.18
N ALA A 219 2.72 -11.53 -2.97
CA ALA A 219 3.30 -12.87 -3.05
C ALA A 219 4.59 -12.88 -3.89
N ASN A 220 5.59 -13.62 -3.42
CA ASN A 220 6.88 -13.81 -4.08
C ASN A 220 6.74 -14.42 -5.48
N SER A 221 5.77 -15.32 -5.68
CA SER A 221 5.46 -15.89 -7.00
C SER A 221 5.13 -14.81 -8.03
N THR A 222 4.37 -13.79 -7.62
CA THR A 222 3.97 -12.69 -8.51
C THR A 222 5.16 -11.80 -8.88
N LEU A 223 6.01 -11.50 -7.90
CA LEU A 223 7.24 -10.73 -8.12
C LEU A 223 8.21 -11.49 -9.04
N LYS A 224 8.38 -12.80 -8.81
CA LYS A 224 9.24 -13.67 -9.62
C LYS A 224 8.73 -13.85 -11.04
N GLU A 225 7.45 -14.12 -11.25
CA GLU A 225 6.83 -14.24 -12.58
C GLU A 225 7.11 -12.99 -13.43
N LYS A 226 6.92 -11.81 -12.84
CA LYS A 226 7.15 -10.53 -13.52
C LYS A 226 8.62 -10.29 -13.84
N MET A 227 9.53 -10.60 -12.92
CA MET A 227 10.97 -10.45 -13.16
C MET A 227 11.47 -11.46 -14.20
N ILE A 228 11.11 -12.75 -14.07
CA ILE A 228 11.56 -13.81 -14.97
C ILE A 228 11.10 -13.54 -16.40
N SER A 229 9.84 -13.12 -16.59
CA SER A 229 9.32 -12.79 -17.93
C SER A 229 10.15 -11.69 -18.60
N GLN A 230 10.52 -10.64 -17.87
CA GLN A 230 11.37 -9.57 -18.40
C GLN A 230 12.80 -10.06 -18.67
N THR A 231 13.39 -10.83 -17.74
CA THR A 231 14.73 -11.39 -17.90
C THR A 231 14.84 -12.31 -19.12
N ILE A 232 13.81 -13.12 -19.41
CA ILE A 232 13.79 -13.99 -20.59
C ILE A 232 13.82 -13.16 -21.87
N ILE A 233 13.01 -12.10 -21.98
CA ILE A 233 12.96 -11.26 -23.18
C ILE A 233 14.34 -10.61 -23.45
N TYR A 234 14.92 -9.97 -22.43
CA TYR A 234 16.25 -9.36 -22.57
C TYR A 234 17.34 -10.42 -22.79
N GLY A 235 17.23 -11.58 -22.14
CA GLY A 235 18.13 -12.71 -22.31
C GLY A 235 18.11 -13.28 -23.72
N THR A 236 16.93 -13.43 -24.33
CA THR A 236 16.78 -13.86 -25.73
C THR A 236 17.39 -12.85 -26.69
N PHE A 237 17.13 -11.56 -26.49
CA PHE A 237 17.73 -10.52 -27.32
C PHE A 237 19.26 -10.51 -27.23
N TYR A 238 19.80 -10.62 -26.01
CA TYR A 238 21.23 -10.71 -25.78
C TYR A 238 21.85 -11.95 -26.43
N LEU A 239 21.20 -13.12 -26.32
CA LEU A 239 21.68 -14.36 -26.94
C LEU A 239 21.66 -14.24 -28.47
N LEU A 240 20.60 -13.69 -29.05
CA LEU A 240 20.50 -13.45 -30.49
C LEU A 240 21.60 -12.50 -30.98
N PHE A 241 21.88 -11.44 -30.22
CA PHE A 241 22.99 -10.53 -30.50
C PHE A 241 24.36 -11.23 -30.47
N LEU A 242 24.62 -12.08 -29.47
CA LEU A 242 25.84 -12.90 -29.40
C LEU A 242 25.96 -13.86 -30.59
N VAL A 243 24.86 -14.48 -31.01
CA VAL A 243 24.84 -15.37 -32.18
C VAL A 243 25.20 -14.61 -33.46
N ILE A 244 24.64 -13.42 -33.67
CA ILE A 244 24.98 -12.57 -34.82
C ILE A 244 26.47 -12.22 -34.81
N ILE A 245 27.01 -11.78 -33.67
CA ILE A 245 28.43 -11.44 -33.52
C ILE A 245 29.31 -12.66 -33.83
N PHE A 246 28.98 -13.83 -33.30
CA PHE A 246 29.73 -15.06 -33.54
C PHE A 246 29.81 -15.40 -35.03
N PHE A 247 28.68 -15.33 -35.74
CA PHE A 247 28.65 -15.58 -37.18
C PHE A 247 29.40 -14.52 -37.98
N LEU A 248 29.34 -13.25 -37.57
CA LEU A 248 30.07 -12.15 -38.20
C LEU A 248 31.58 -12.36 -38.07
N PHE A 249 32.09 -12.69 -36.88
CA PHE A 249 33.51 -13.03 -36.69
C PHE A 249 33.92 -14.27 -37.49
N LYS A 250 33.11 -15.33 -37.47
CA LYS A 250 33.38 -16.55 -38.25
C LYS A 250 33.44 -16.26 -39.75
N TRP A 251 32.60 -15.35 -40.24
CA TRP A 251 32.60 -14.90 -41.62
C TRP A 251 33.84 -14.08 -41.97
N ILE A 252 34.26 -13.13 -41.12
CA ILE A 252 35.50 -12.36 -41.29
C ILE A 252 36.71 -13.29 -41.37
N VAL A 253 36.85 -14.24 -40.43
CA VAL A 253 37.97 -15.19 -40.42
C VAL A 253 38.00 -16.03 -41.70
N ARG A 254 36.83 -16.44 -42.23
CA ARG A 254 36.76 -17.18 -43.49
C ARG A 254 37.26 -16.32 -44.66
N ILE A 255 36.82 -15.06 -44.76
CA ILE A 255 37.26 -14.14 -45.81
C ILE A 255 38.77 -13.90 -45.73
N GLU A 256 39.29 -13.69 -44.52
CA GLU A 256 40.72 -13.45 -44.29
C GLU A 256 41.56 -14.64 -44.71
N LYS A 257 41.17 -15.87 -44.36
CA LYS A 257 41.83 -17.10 -44.83
C LYS A 257 41.84 -17.22 -46.35
N THR A 258 40.72 -16.91 -47.01
CA THR A 258 40.65 -16.92 -48.48
C THR A 258 41.56 -15.85 -49.10
N LYS A 259 41.60 -14.64 -48.53
CA LYS A 259 42.50 -13.57 -49.00
C LYS A 259 43.97 -13.95 -48.84
N ILE A 260 44.35 -14.51 -47.69
CA ILE A 260 45.72 -15.01 -47.45
C ILE A 260 46.05 -16.08 -48.48
N ALA A 261 45.20 -17.09 -48.68
CA ALA A 261 45.46 -18.15 -49.67
C ALA A 261 45.64 -17.60 -51.09
N VAL A 262 44.83 -16.62 -51.51
CA VAL A 262 44.96 -15.97 -52.83
C VAL A 262 46.24 -15.14 -52.93
N LEU A 263 46.60 -14.39 -51.89
CA LEU A 263 47.84 -13.59 -51.88
C LEU A 263 49.07 -14.49 -51.87
N THR A 264 49.07 -15.57 -51.09
CA THR A 264 50.10 -16.60 -51.12
C THR A 264 50.19 -17.18 -52.52
N TYR A 265 49.08 -17.66 -53.10
CA TYR A 265 49.09 -18.21 -54.46
C TYR A 265 49.68 -17.23 -55.49
N ARG A 266 49.31 -15.95 -55.44
CA ARG A 266 49.85 -14.91 -56.36
C ARG A 266 51.28 -14.50 -56.09
N ALA A 267 51.75 -14.56 -54.84
CA ALA A 267 53.15 -14.32 -54.51
C ALA A 267 54.01 -15.49 -55.00
N GLU A 268 53.45 -16.69 -54.94
CA GLU A 268 54.13 -17.93 -55.26
C GLU A 268 54.07 -18.32 -56.75
N HIS A 269 53.04 -17.92 -57.47
CA HIS A 269 52.83 -18.26 -58.88
C HIS A 269 52.81 -17.02 -59.78
N ASP A 270 53.38 -17.17 -60.98
CA ASP A 270 53.33 -16.18 -62.05
C ASP A 270 51.90 -16.02 -62.59
N LEU A 271 51.45 -14.77 -62.73
CA LEU A 271 50.07 -14.45 -63.09
C LEU A 271 49.71 -14.75 -64.55
N LEU A 272 50.69 -14.82 -65.46
CA LEU A 272 50.49 -15.11 -66.89
C LEU A 272 50.55 -16.61 -67.19
N THR A 273 51.33 -17.38 -66.44
CA THR A 273 51.56 -18.81 -66.72
C THR A 273 50.96 -19.76 -65.68
N GLY A 274 50.64 -19.28 -64.47
CA GLY A 274 50.17 -20.11 -63.37
C GLY A 274 51.21 -21.08 -62.81
N LEU A 275 52.49 -20.92 -63.19
CA LEU A 275 53.63 -21.70 -62.69
C LEU A 275 54.32 -20.98 -61.52
N TYR A 276 55.11 -21.69 -60.71
CA TYR A 276 55.85 -21.08 -59.60
C TYR A 276 56.80 -19.96 -60.06
N ASN A 277 56.81 -18.85 -59.30
CA ASN A 277 57.69 -17.71 -59.51
C ASN A 277 59.14 -18.06 -59.15
N ARG A 278 60.11 -17.46 -59.85
CA ARG A 278 61.54 -17.70 -59.66
C ARG A 278 62.04 -17.42 -58.24
N SER A 279 61.33 -16.59 -57.48
CA SER A 279 61.67 -16.26 -56.09
C SER A 279 61.61 -17.48 -55.17
N ILE A 280 60.73 -18.44 -55.47
CA ILE A 280 60.57 -19.68 -54.70
C ILE A 280 61.52 -20.76 -55.16
N LEU A 281 61.83 -20.78 -56.46
CA LEU A 281 62.75 -21.74 -57.07
C LEU A 281 64.23 -21.47 -56.75
N LYS A 282 64.54 -20.44 -55.97
CA LYS A 282 65.91 -20.02 -55.59
C LYS A 282 66.28 -20.31 -54.13
N ILE A 283 65.41 -21.01 -53.39
CA ILE A 283 65.70 -21.61 -52.09
C ILE A 283 66.02 -23.08 -52.35
#